data_AF-A0A963MB55-F1
#
_entry.id   AF-A0A963MB55-F1
#
_cell.length_a   1.000
_cell.length_b   1.000
_cell.length_c   1.000
_cell.angle_alpha   90.00
_cell.angle_beta   90.00
_cell.angle_gamma   90.00
#
_symmetry.space_group_name_H-M   'P 1'
#
loop_
_entity.id
_entity.type
_entity.pdbx_description
1 polymer ?
#
loop_
_entity_poly.entity_id
_entity_poly.type
_entity_poly.pdbx_seq_one_letter_code
_entity_poly.pdbx_strand_id
1 'polypeptide(L)'
;MIQPDAARGIRFLCAGVFVFSLQDAVVKQVSGDYPLTLVMTIRSIVAIPILLVMVQLEAGWRAIFTPHFRSLVSRAGLMFGAYTTYYMAFPAMNLAYAVALYFTVPLFVTALAGPFLGERIGAKVWAA
;
A
#
# COMPACT_ATOMS: atom_id res chain seq x y z
N MET A 1 -11.73 7.66 27.91
CA MET A 1 -12.58 7.70 26.70
C MET A 1 -11.97 8.70 25.75
N ILE A 2 -11.06 8.26 24.86
CA ILE A 2 -10.46 9.12 23.84
C ILE A 2 -11.48 9.18 22.71
N GLN A 3 -12.20 10.29 22.59
CA GLN A 3 -13.11 10.50 21.47
C GLN A 3 -12.23 10.60 20.20
N PRO A 4 -12.32 9.67 19.24
CA PRO A 4 -11.56 9.80 18.01
C PRO A 4 -12.08 11.03 17.27
N ASP A 5 -11.29 12.10 17.21
CA ASP A 5 -11.58 13.29 16.43
C ASP A 5 -11.67 12.89 14.95
N ALA A 6 -12.88 12.58 14.46
CA ALA A 6 -13.10 12.18 13.07
C ALA A 6 -12.44 13.17 12.09
N ALA A 7 -12.44 14.46 12.42
CA ALA A 7 -11.77 15.51 11.68
C ALA A 7 -10.23 15.38 11.63
N ARG A 8 -9.57 14.84 12.65
CA ARG A 8 -8.13 14.49 12.58
C ARG A 8 -7.91 13.32 11.64
N GLY A 9 -8.73 12.27 11.73
CA GLY A 9 -8.67 11.11 10.84
C GLY A 9 -8.85 11.49 9.37
N ILE A 10 -9.85 12.30 9.05
CA ILE A 10 -10.10 12.79 7.69
C ILE A 10 -8.90 13.58 7.15
N ARG A 11 -8.30 14.46 7.96
CA ARG A 11 -7.12 15.23 7.55
C ARG A 11 -5.92 14.35 7.23
N PHE A 12 -5.66 13.34 8.07
CA PHE A 12 -4.58 12.39 7.80
C PHE A 12 -4.84 11.55 6.55
N LEU A 13 -6.10 11.13 6.32
CA LEU A 13 -6.49 10.42 5.11
C LEU A 13 -6.25 11.28 3.86
N CYS A 14 -6.75 12.52 3.84
CA CYS A 14 -6.56 13.44 2.72
C CYS A 14 -5.08 13.73 2.45
N ALA A 15 -4.29 13.97 3.50
CA ALA A 15 -2.85 14.18 3.37
C ALA A 15 -2.15 12.93 2.81
N GLY A 16 -2.50 11.74 3.30
CA GLY A 16 -1.96 10.47 2.82
C GLY A 16 -2.28 10.23 1.34
N VAL A 17 -3.54 10.42 0.93
CA VAL A 17 -3.97 10.27 -0.46
C VAL A 17 -3.27 11.29 -1.38
N PHE A 18 -3.09 12.53 -0.92
CA PHE A 18 -2.37 13.55 -1.69
C PHE A 18 -0.90 13.15 -1.91
N VAL A 19 -0.21 12.71 -0.86
CA VAL A 19 1.19 12.24 -0.96
C VAL A 19 1.31 11.02 -1.88
N PHE A 20 0.39 10.06 -1.77
CA PHE A 20 0.35 8.90 -2.65
C PHE A 20 0.13 9.29 -4.12
N SER A 21 -0.81 10.20 -4.38
CA SER A 21 -1.11 10.66 -5.74
C SER A 21 0.09 11.40 -6.36
N LEU A 22 0.76 12.24 -5.57
CA LEU A 22 1.99 12.93 -5.99
C LEU A 22 3.10 11.91 -6.30
N GLN A 23 3.23 10.88 -5.45
CA GLN A 23 4.19 9.81 -5.68
C GLN A 23 3.91 9.09 -6.99
N ASP A 24 2.67 8.67 -7.28
CA ASP A 24 2.33 7.96 -8.51
C ASP A 24 2.62 8.80 -9.76
N ALA A 25 2.39 10.12 -9.70
CA ALA A 25 2.73 11.05 -10.77
C ALA A 25 4.24 11.12 -11.01
N VAL A 26 5.04 11.26 -9.94
CA VAL A 26 6.51 11.26 -10.02
C VAL A 26 7.02 9.92 -10.57
N VAL A 27 6.50 8.79 -10.08
CA VAL A 27 6.94 7.48 -10.56
C VAL A 27 6.58 7.30 -12.03
N LYS A 28 5.40 7.72 -12.49
CA LYS A 28 5.04 7.68 -13.92
C LYS A 28 6.03 8.47 -14.77
N GLN A 29 6.37 9.69 -14.34
CA GLN A 29 7.30 10.55 -15.06
C GLN A 29 8.71 9.94 -15.13
N VAL A 30 9.16 9.32 -14.03
CA VAL A 30 10.49 8.70 -13.95
C VAL A 30 10.54 7.32 -14.62
N SER A 31 9.44 6.58 -14.66
CA SER A 31 9.37 5.22 -15.23
C SER A 31 9.58 5.14 -16.75
N GLY A 32 9.51 6.26 -17.47
CA GLY A 32 9.85 6.32 -18.89
C GLY A 32 11.36 6.33 -19.14
N ASP A 33 12.12 7.02 -18.28
CA ASP A 33 13.55 7.28 -18.49
C ASP A 33 14.47 6.49 -17.55
N TYR A 34 13.96 6.00 -16.41
CA TYR A 34 14.76 5.33 -15.37
C TYR A 34 14.27 3.91 -15.04
N PRO A 35 15.19 3.00 -14.69
CA PRO A 35 14.83 1.69 -14.19
C PRO A 35 13.98 1.78 -12.93
N LEU A 36 12.81 1.14 -12.96
CA LEU A 36 11.86 1.07 -11.86
C LEU A 36 12.51 0.65 -10.52
N THR A 37 13.47 -0.28 -10.60
CA THR A 37 14.22 -0.80 -9.45
C THR A 37 14.91 0.32 -8.66
N LEU A 38 15.41 1.35 -9.33
CA LEU A 38 16.11 2.48 -8.70
C LEU A 38 15.12 3.34 -7.91
N VAL A 39 13.94 3.61 -8.47
CA VAL A 39 12.87 4.37 -7.80
C VAL A 39 12.38 3.63 -6.56
N MET A 40 12.14 2.33 -6.66
CA MET A 40 11.78 1.50 -5.51
C MET A 40 12.86 1.46 -4.43
N THR A 41 14.13 1.44 -4.84
CA THR A 41 15.27 1.43 -3.93
C THR A 41 15.36 2.74 -3.15
N ILE A 42 15.27 3.89 -3.84
CA ILE A 42 15.24 5.21 -3.18
C ILE A 42 14.06 5.32 -2.23
N ARG A 43 12.86 4.93 -2.67
CA ARG A 43 11.66 4.89 -1.81
C ARG A 43 11.91 4.06 -0.55
N SER A 44 12.48 2.87 -0.68
CA SER A 44 12.73 1.97 0.44
C SER A 44 13.78 2.56 1.39
N ILE A 45 14.86 3.15 0.86
CA ILE A 45 15.90 3.81 1.64
C ILE A 45 15.34 4.99 2.43
N VAL A 46 14.42 5.78 1.85
CA VAL A 46 13.77 6.91 2.56
C VAL A 46 12.74 6.41 3.58
N ALA A 47 12.02 5.33 3.28
CA ALA A 47 11.02 4.76 4.18
C ALA A 47 11.64 4.10 5.43
N ILE A 48 12.79 3.43 5.29
CA ILE A 48 13.48 2.73 6.39
C ILE A 48 13.74 3.62 7.62
N PRO A 49 14.40 4.79 7.54
CA PRO A 49 14.68 5.62 8.70
C PRO A 49 13.41 6.18 9.32
N ILE A 50 12.41 6.55 8.52
CA ILE A 50 11.11 7.02 9.02
C ILE A 50 10.42 5.92 9.83
N LEU A 51 10.35 4.71 9.27
CA LEU A 51 9.76 3.55 9.94
C LEU A 51 10.54 3.17 11.21
N LEU A 52 11.87 3.22 11.18
CA LEU A 52 12.73 2.97 12.35
C LEU A 52 12.43 3.95 13.48
N VAL A 53 12.32 5.25 13.17
CA VAL A 53 11.96 6.27 14.17
C VAL A 53 10.56 6.02 14.73
N MET A 54 9.57 5.70 13.88
CA MET A 54 8.22 5.39 14.35
C MET A 54 8.18 4.15 15.24
N VAL A 55 8.85 3.06 14.85
CA VAL A 55 8.96 1.84 15.65
C VAL A 55 9.60 2.13 17.00
N GLN A 56 10.64 2.97 17.02
CA GLN A 56 11.33 3.35 18.24
C GLN A 56 10.44 4.18 19.18
N LEU A 57 9.58 5.05 18.64
CA LEU A 57 8.66 5.88 19.41
C LEU A 57 7.46 5.10 19.94
N GLU A 58 6.94 4.11 19.21
CA GLU A 58 5.70 3.40 19.57
C GLU A 58 5.94 2.10 20.36
N ALA A 59 6.96 1.30 20.01
CA ALA A 59 7.09 -0.06 20.52
C ALA A 59 8.52 -0.45 20.96
N GLY A 60 9.52 0.36 20.60
CA GLY A 60 10.94 0.13 20.89
C GLY A 60 11.59 -0.95 20.01
N TRP A 61 12.93 -1.02 20.04
CA TRP A 61 13.73 -1.95 19.21
C TRP A 61 13.33 -3.44 19.28
N ARG A 62 12.65 -3.87 20.35
CA ARG A 62 12.18 -5.26 20.50
C ARG A 62 11.05 -5.63 19.53
N ALA A 63 10.28 -4.65 19.03
CA ALA A 63 9.23 -4.88 18.05
C ALA A 63 9.76 -5.30 16.66
N ILE A 64 11.03 -4.99 16.37
CA ILE A 64 11.72 -5.39 15.12
C ILE A 64 11.84 -6.92 15.06
N PHE A 65 12.10 -7.58 16.19
CA PHE A 65 12.16 -9.03 16.29
C PHE A 65 10.76 -9.60 16.54
N THR A 66 9.89 -9.44 15.55
CA THR A 66 8.54 -9.99 15.58
C THR A 66 8.59 -11.52 15.34
N PRO A 67 7.94 -12.34 16.19
CA PRO A 67 7.89 -13.80 16.03
C PRO A 67 7.15 -14.27 14.75
N HIS A 68 6.46 -13.36 14.06
CA HIS A 68 5.73 -13.59 12.82
C HIS A 68 6.55 -13.29 11.55
N PHE A 69 7.89 -13.44 11.61
CA PHE A 69 8.80 -13.13 10.50
C PHE A 69 8.37 -13.78 9.17
N ARG A 70 7.87 -15.02 9.20
CA ARG A 70 7.36 -15.72 8.00
C ARG A 70 6.18 -15.00 7.33
N SER A 71 5.25 -14.47 8.13
CA SER A 71 4.11 -13.70 7.61
C SER A 71 4.54 -12.33 7.08
N LEU A 72 5.55 -11.73 7.72
CA LEU A 72 6.12 -10.46 7.25
C LEU A 72 6.85 -10.64 5.92
N VAL A 73 7.63 -11.72 5.76
CA VAL A 73 8.35 -12.03 4.51
C VAL A 73 7.37 -12.37 3.40
N SER A 74 6.33 -13.17 3.65
CA SER A 74 5.33 -13.47 2.61
C SER A 74 4.58 -12.21 2.19
N ARG A 75 4.19 -11.35 3.13
CA ARG A 75 3.59 -10.03 2.84
C ARG A 75 4.53 -9.15 2.02
N ALA A 76 5.82 -9.09 2.39
CA ALA A 76 6.81 -8.30 1.66
C ALA A 76 7.01 -8.83 0.23
N GLY A 77 7.09 -10.14 0.05
CA GLY A 77 7.19 -10.79 -1.26
C GLY A 77 5.96 -10.53 -2.14
N LEU A 78 4.75 -10.68 -1.58
CA LEU A 78 3.51 -10.37 -2.27
C LEU A 78 3.42 -8.89 -2.68
N MET A 79 3.78 -7.98 -1.77
CA MET A 79 3.82 -6.55 -2.06
C MET A 79 4.83 -6.25 -3.16
N PHE A 80 6.04 -6.82 -3.10
CA PHE A 80 7.07 -6.61 -4.11
C PHE A 80 6.61 -7.10 -5.50
N GLY A 81 6.00 -8.30 -5.57
CA GLY A 81 5.44 -8.82 -6.82
C GLY A 81 4.30 -7.97 -7.36
N ALA A 82 3.39 -7.53 -6.49
CA ALA A 82 2.27 -6.67 -6.86
C ALA A 82 2.76 -5.31 -7.40
N TYR A 83 3.68 -4.65 -6.70
CA TYR A 83 4.25 -3.37 -7.15
C TYR A 83 4.99 -3.53 -8.48
N THR A 84 5.82 -4.56 -8.62
CA THR A 84 6.57 -4.81 -9.88
C THR A 84 5.60 -4.98 -11.05
N THR A 85 4.55 -5.79 -10.88
CA THR A 85 3.52 -6.01 -11.92
C THR A 85 2.75 -4.74 -12.22
N TYR A 86 2.38 -3.97 -11.19
CA TYR A 86 1.66 -2.70 -11.35
C TYR A 86 2.44 -1.69 -12.19
N TYR A 87 3.72 -1.52 -11.89
CA TYR A 87 4.56 -0.58 -12.63
C TYR A 87 4.98 -1.11 -14.00
N MET A 88 5.13 -2.43 -14.19
CA MET A 88 5.30 -3.02 -15.53
C MET A 88 4.11 -2.73 -16.45
N ALA A 89 2.94 -2.43 -15.90
CA ALA A 89 1.78 -2.06 -16.70
C ALA A 89 1.83 -0.60 -17.20
N PHE A 90 2.65 0.27 -16.61
CA PHE A 90 2.69 1.69 -16.94
C PHE A 90 3.18 1.99 -18.37
N PRO A 91 4.16 1.27 -18.94
CA PRO A 91 4.52 1.41 -20.35
C PRO A 91 3.43 0.87 -21.30
N ALA A 92 2.64 -0.11 -20.85
CA ALA A 92 1.66 -0.80 -21.68
C ALA A 92 0.28 -0.10 -21.70
N MET A 93 -0.05 0.70 -20.68
CA MET A 93 -1.33 1.41 -20.59
C MET A 93 -1.21 2.82 -20.02
N ASN A 94 -2.17 3.70 -20.35
CA ASN A 94 -2.25 5.01 -19.74
C ASN A 94 -2.59 4.90 -18.24
N LEU A 95 -2.03 5.78 -17.41
CA LEU A 95 -2.27 5.86 -15.96
C LEU A 95 -3.75 5.90 -15.60
N ALA A 96 -4.58 6.54 -16.43
CA ALA A 96 -6.03 6.55 -16.23
C ALA A 96 -6.63 5.14 -16.19
N TYR A 97 -6.18 4.23 -17.07
CA TYR A 97 -6.61 2.83 -17.06
C TYR A 97 -6.05 2.07 -15.87
N ALA A 98 -4.80 2.34 -15.48
CA ALA A 98 -4.18 1.71 -14.31
C ALA A 98 -4.94 2.06 -13.01
N VAL A 99 -5.30 3.34 -12.85
CA VAL A 99 -6.10 3.81 -11.70
C VAL A 99 -7.53 3.28 -11.76
N ALA A 100 -8.16 3.22 -12.94
CA ALA A 100 -9.48 2.64 -13.11
C ALA A 100 -9.51 1.15 -12.71
N LEU A 101 -8.50 0.38 -13.12
CA LEU A 101 -8.32 -1.00 -12.67
C LEU A 101 -8.03 -1.06 -11.17
N TYR A 102 -7.27 -0.12 -10.62
CA TYR A 102 -7.02 -0.07 -9.17
C TYR A 102 -8.32 0.14 -8.36
N PHE A 103 -9.33 0.82 -8.89
CA PHE A 103 -10.64 0.92 -8.23
C PHE A 103 -11.41 -0.42 -8.14
N THR A 104 -10.96 -1.47 -8.82
CA THR A 104 -11.51 -2.83 -8.64
C THR A 104 -10.90 -3.56 -7.44
N VAL A 105 -9.85 -3.04 -6.80
CA VAL A 105 -9.22 -3.63 -5.61
C VAL A 105 -10.23 -3.98 -4.51
N PRO A 106 -11.23 -3.14 -4.16
CA PRO A 106 -12.23 -3.49 -3.15
C PRO A 106 -12.97 -4.80 -3.47
N LEU A 107 -13.30 -5.06 -4.73
CA LEU A 107 -13.97 -6.29 -5.16
C LEU A 107 -13.08 -7.52 -4.95
N PHE A 108 -11.79 -7.42 -5.29
CA PHE A 108 -10.83 -8.49 -5.05
C PHE A 108 -10.60 -8.69 -3.55
N VAL A 109 -10.50 -7.61 -2.78
CA VAL A 109 -10.34 -7.67 -1.32
C VAL A 109 -11.57 -8.33 -0.69
N THR A 110 -12.78 -7.97 -1.08
CA THR A 110 -14.00 -8.65 -0.61
C THR A 110 -13.99 -10.11 -1.05
N ALA A 111 -13.76 -10.43 -2.32
CA ALA A 111 -13.76 -11.80 -2.79
C ALA A 111 -12.74 -12.70 -2.04
N LEU A 112 -11.58 -12.15 -1.68
CA LEU A 112 -10.52 -12.85 -0.94
C LEU A 112 -10.74 -12.85 0.58
N ALA A 113 -11.51 -11.92 1.15
CA ALA A 113 -11.77 -11.85 2.58
C ALA A 113 -12.49 -13.11 3.11
N GLY A 114 -13.37 -13.70 2.30
CA GLY A 114 -14.02 -14.98 2.63
C GLY A 114 -13.03 -16.13 2.85
N PRO A 115 -12.26 -16.54 1.83
CA PRO A 115 -11.33 -17.67 1.94
C PRO A 115 -10.12 -17.40 2.85
N PHE A 116 -9.60 -16.16 2.92
CA PHE A 116 -8.41 -15.87 3.74
C PHE A 116 -8.72 -15.51 5.19
N LEU A 117 -9.85 -14.85 5.46
CA LEU A 117 -10.22 -14.35 6.79
C LEU A 117 -11.34 -15.15 7.45
N GLY A 118 -12.04 -16.00 6.67
CA GLY A 118 -13.18 -16.79 7.14
C GLY A 118 -14.47 -16.00 7.30
N GLU A 119 -14.51 -14.74 6.85
CA GLU A 119 -15.69 -13.88 6.98
C GLU A 119 -16.78 -14.23 5.95
N ARG A 120 -18.04 -14.30 6.41
CA ARG A 120 -19.18 -14.54 5.51
C ARG A 120 -19.69 -13.21 4.98
N ILE A 121 -19.40 -12.95 3.71
CA ILE A 121 -19.77 -11.70 3.05
C ILE A 121 -21.21 -11.82 2.54
N GLY A 122 -22.10 -10.98 3.06
CA GLY A 122 -23.51 -10.96 2.64
C GLY A 122 -23.70 -10.35 1.25
N ALA A 123 -24.77 -10.74 0.55
CA ALA A 123 -25.11 -10.27 -0.80
C ALA A 123 -25.19 -8.73 -0.94
N LYS A 124 -25.46 -8.01 0.16
CA LYS A 124 -25.49 -6.54 0.19
C LYS A 124 -24.11 -5.89 -0.01
N VAL A 125 -23.03 -6.55 0.41
CA VAL A 125 -21.65 -6.07 0.21
C VAL A 125 -21.17 -6.34 -1.21
N TRP A 126 -21.68 -7.39 -1.86
CA TRP A 126 -21.42 -7.68 -3.27
C TRP A 126 -22.14 -6.73 -4.24
N ALA A 127 -23.24 -6.13 -3.79
CA ALA A 127 -24.07 -5.23 -4.61
C ALA A 127 -23.76 -3.74 -4.39
N ALA A 128 -22.89 -3.40 -3.44
CA ALA A 128 -22.47 -2.04 -3.10
C ALA A 128 -21.17 -1.68 -3.81
#